data_AF-A0A8J5KZ77-F1
#
_entry.id   AF-A0A8J5KZ77-F1
#
_cell.length_a   1.000
_cell.length_b   1.000
_cell.length_c   1.000
_cell.angle_alpha   90.00
_cell.angle_beta   90.00
_cell.angle_gamma   90.00
#
_symmetry.space_group_name_H-M   'P 1'
#
loop_
_entity.id
_entity.type
_entity.pdbx_description
1 polymer ?
#
loop_
_entity_poly.entity_id
_entity_poly.type
_entity_poly.pdbx_seq_one_letter_code
_entity_poly.pdbx_strand_id
1 'polypeptide(L)'
;MHPGARSPPFFFVACLLLLLLSSAFASESDHKYQTEDLVTLWVNKVGPYNNPQETYNYYSLPFCQPSENPAHKWGGLGEVLGGNELIDSQIQIKFRKNVEKGPICTIELDATKVKQFTDAIENSYWFELFIGFVGETDKNNKDKHYIFTHKSIAIQHNKDQIIHVNLTQGNLKLLEVGKKLDMTYSVKWEPTNVTFARRFEVYLDYPFFEHQIHWFSIFNSFMMVIFLTGLVSMILMRTLRNDYAKYAREDDDLETLERDVSEESGWKLVHGDVFRPPHSLVLLSALVGTGAQLTTLILLVILLAIVGTLYIGRGSIITTFIVCYALTSFISGYVSGGLYSRNGGKSWIKAMIVTASLFPFLCFGIGFLLNTIAIFYGSLAAIPFGTMVVVFVLWAFISFPLALLGTVVGRNWSGSPNNPCRVKTIPRPIPEKKWYLTPSVVSLMGGLLPFGSIFIEMYFVFTSFWNYKVYYVYGFMLLWTSFFSAASTSVYVYLYSIYYYHVKTKMSGFFQTSFYFGYTLMFCLGLGILCGAVGYLGSTLFVRRIYRNIKCD
;
A
#
# COMPACT_ATOMS: atom_id res chain seq x y z
N MET A 1 -10.63 49.85 3.77
CA MET A 1 -10.73 49.28 2.41
C MET A 1 -9.76 48.11 2.29
N HIS A 2 -10.25 46.89 2.06
CA HIS A 2 -9.40 45.72 1.73
C HIS A 2 -9.91 45.12 0.42
N PRO A 3 -9.04 44.84 -0.57
CA PRO A 3 -9.46 44.18 -1.81
C PRO A 3 -9.64 42.68 -1.57
N GLY A 4 -10.79 42.15 -2.00
CA GLY A 4 -11.02 40.71 -2.05
C GLY A 4 -10.48 40.10 -3.35
N ALA A 5 -9.87 38.91 -3.24
CA ALA A 5 -9.61 38.00 -4.37
C ALA A 5 -9.73 36.57 -3.84
N ARG A 6 -10.87 35.92 -4.11
CA ARG A 6 -11.03 34.87 -5.15
C ARG A 6 -10.27 33.58 -4.83
N SER A 7 -11.06 32.55 -4.53
CA SER A 7 -10.66 31.14 -4.42
C SER A 7 -10.11 30.59 -5.74
N PRO A 8 -9.30 29.51 -5.69
CA PRO A 8 -8.87 28.78 -6.89
C PRO A 8 -9.62 27.44 -7.04
N PRO A 9 -10.85 27.41 -7.61
CA PRO A 9 -11.45 26.15 -8.05
C PRO A 9 -10.75 25.56 -9.28
N PHE A 10 -9.98 26.38 -10.01
CA PHE A 10 -9.35 26.02 -11.29
C PHE A 10 -8.38 24.84 -11.21
N PHE A 11 -7.62 24.67 -10.13
CA PHE A 11 -6.65 23.57 -10.04
C PHE A 11 -7.35 22.21 -9.85
N PHE A 12 -8.45 22.19 -9.09
CA PHE A 12 -9.29 21.00 -8.92
C PHE A 12 -10.03 20.63 -10.20
N VAL A 13 -10.57 21.64 -10.91
CA VAL A 13 -11.26 21.46 -12.19
C VAL A 13 -10.30 21.01 -13.30
N ALA A 14 -9.07 21.53 -13.34
CA ALA A 14 -8.04 21.10 -14.29
C ALA A 14 -7.61 19.63 -14.06
N CYS A 15 -7.43 19.20 -12.80
CA CYS A 15 -7.18 17.79 -12.49
C CYS A 15 -8.36 16.88 -12.86
N LEU A 16 -9.61 17.34 -12.68
CA LEU A 16 -10.79 16.59 -13.13
C LEU A 16 -10.85 16.47 -14.66
N LEU A 17 -10.53 17.54 -15.40
CA LEU A 17 -10.48 17.55 -16.87
C LEU A 17 -9.39 16.64 -17.44
N LEU A 18 -8.22 16.56 -16.78
CA LEU A 18 -7.17 15.60 -17.12
C LEU A 18 -7.57 14.14 -16.83
N LEU A 19 -8.43 13.89 -15.84
CA LEU A 19 -9.02 12.58 -15.57
C LEU A 19 -10.17 12.20 -16.53
N LEU A 20 -10.81 13.19 -17.17
CA LEU A 20 -11.92 13.00 -18.11
C LEU A 20 -11.48 12.87 -19.59
N LEU A 21 -10.21 13.16 -19.91
CA LEU A 21 -9.67 13.11 -21.28
C LEU A 21 -9.12 11.74 -21.71
N SER A 22 -9.30 10.70 -20.89
CA SER A 22 -9.04 9.28 -21.25
C SER A 22 -10.15 8.68 -22.12
N SER A 23 -10.58 9.43 -23.15
CA SER A 23 -11.59 8.97 -24.11
C SER A 23 -11.03 7.92 -25.08
N ALA A 24 -11.44 6.68 -24.87
CA ALA A 24 -11.65 5.66 -25.90
C ALA A 24 -10.53 5.47 -26.95
N PHE A 25 -9.39 4.92 -26.52
CA PHE A 25 -8.71 3.95 -27.40
C PHE A 25 -9.47 2.62 -27.34
N ALA A 26 -9.76 2.04 -28.51
CA ALA A 26 -10.30 0.69 -28.62
C ALA A 26 -9.26 -0.31 -28.11
N SER A 27 -9.35 -0.61 -26.81
CA SER A 27 -8.49 -1.57 -26.13
C SER A 27 -8.88 -3.00 -26.51
N GLU A 28 -7.88 -3.86 -26.66
CA GLU A 28 -8.01 -5.31 -26.80
C GLU A 28 -8.85 -5.94 -25.65
N SER A 29 -9.00 -5.24 -24.53
CA SER A 29 -9.88 -5.60 -23.42
C SER A 29 -11.36 -5.64 -23.76
N ASP A 30 -11.82 -4.99 -24.83
CA ASP A 30 -13.25 -4.93 -25.21
C ASP A 30 -13.51 -5.64 -26.56
N HIS A 31 -12.61 -6.55 -26.95
CA HIS A 31 -12.69 -7.29 -28.21
C HIS A 31 -14.01 -8.10 -28.33
N LYS A 32 -14.52 -8.19 -29.56
CA LYS A 32 -15.70 -9.00 -29.92
C LYS A 32 -15.26 -10.01 -30.98
N TYR A 33 -15.43 -11.29 -30.68
CA TYR A 33 -14.99 -12.39 -31.52
C TYR A 33 -16.09 -12.81 -32.51
N GLN A 34 -15.74 -12.98 -33.77
CA GLN A 34 -16.55 -13.71 -34.74
C GLN A 34 -16.38 -15.22 -34.54
N THR A 35 -17.28 -16.01 -35.12
CA THR A 35 -17.22 -17.48 -35.01
C THR A 35 -15.96 -18.00 -35.72
N GLU A 36 -15.24 -18.94 -35.08
CA GLU A 36 -13.92 -19.43 -35.50
C GLU A 36 -12.72 -18.48 -35.38
N ASP A 37 -12.87 -17.24 -34.87
CA ASP A 37 -11.74 -16.35 -34.61
C ASP A 37 -10.73 -16.98 -33.64
N LEU A 38 -9.44 -16.70 -33.86
CA LEU A 38 -8.35 -17.18 -33.01
C LEU A 38 -8.37 -16.45 -31.66
N VAL A 39 -8.38 -17.22 -30.57
CA VAL A 39 -8.32 -16.72 -29.20
C VAL A 39 -6.91 -16.98 -28.65
N THR A 40 -6.09 -15.94 -28.56
CA THR A 40 -4.73 -16.04 -28.01
C THR A 40 -4.77 -16.33 -26.51
N LEU A 41 -4.13 -17.42 -26.09
CA LEU A 41 -3.95 -17.77 -24.68
C LEU A 41 -2.54 -17.37 -24.23
N TRP A 42 -2.47 -16.42 -23.29
CA TRP A 42 -1.23 -15.92 -22.71
C TRP A 42 -0.84 -16.73 -21.46
N VAL A 43 0.40 -17.23 -21.39
CA VAL A 43 1.03 -17.68 -20.13
C VAL A 43 1.65 -16.48 -19.41
N ASN A 44 1.75 -16.54 -18.08
CA ASN A 44 2.46 -15.53 -17.28
C ASN A 44 3.61 -16.17 -16.47
N LYS A 45 3.34 -16.63 -15.25
CA LYS A 45 4.38 -17.04 -14.28
C LYS A 45 4.12 -18.37 -13.59
N VAL A 46 5.18 -18.98 -13.06
CA VAL A 46 5.18 -20.13 -12.14
C VAL A 46 5.82 -19.73 -10.82
N GLY A 47 5.49 -20.41 -9.72
CA GLY A 47 6.17 -20.21 -8.43
C GLY A 47 5.67 -21.18 -7.35
N PRO A 48 6.31 -21.24 -6.18
CA PRO A 48 5.86 -22.08 -5.07
C PRO A 48 4.57 -21.51 -4.47
N TYR A 49 3.53 -22.33 -4.25
CA TYR A 49 2.24 -21.84 -3.75
C TYR A 49 2.35 -21.09 -2.42
N ASN A 50 3.21 -21.57 -1.51
CA ASN A 50 3.43 -20.94 -0.20
C ASN A 50 4.31 -19.67 -0.26
N ASN A 51 4.98 -19.38 -1.38
CA ASN A 51 5.90 -18.24 -1.56
C ASN A 51 5.41 -17.31 -2.70
N PRO A 52 4.36 -16.49 -2.49
CA PRO A 52 3.71 -15.74 -3.55
C PRO A 52 4.56 -14.66 -4.24
N GLN A 53 5.68 -14.22 -3.65
CA GLN A 53 6.58 -13.25 -4.28
C GLN A 53 7.65 -13.94 -5.15
N GLU A 54 7.95 -15.20 -4.87
CA GLU A 54 8.93 -15.99 -5.59
C GLU A 54 8.32 -16.51 -6.91
N THR A 55 8.44 -15.69 -7.95
CA THR A 55 7.83 -15.96 -9.26
C THR A 55 8.85 -15.98 -10.38
N TYR A 56 8.66 -16.89 -11.33
CA TYR A 56 9.54 -17.13 -12.47
C TYR A 56 8.69 -17.22 -13.76
N ASN A 57 9.31 -17.05 -14.93
CA ASN A 57 8.61 -17.21 -16.21
C ASN A 57 7.99 -18.61 -16.33
N TYR A 58 6.80 -18.75 -16.93
CA TYR A 58 6.13 -20.04 -17.13
C TYR A 58 7.04 -21.13 -17.75
N TYR A 59 7.92 -20.75 -18.67
CA TYR A 59 8.85 -21.65 -19.37
C TYR A 59 10.17 -21.92 -18.63
N SER A 60 10.32 -21.47 -17.38
CA SER A 60 11.44 -21.87 -16.51
C SER A 60 11.35 -23.34 -16.10
N LEU A 61 10.13 -23.87 -16.01
CA LEU A 61 9.87 -25.30 -15.92
C LEU A 61 9.89 -25.93 -17.32
N PRO A 62 10.35 -27.18 -17.47
CA PRO A 62 10.55 -27.84 -18.77
C PRO A 62 9.24 -28.35 -19.40
N PHE A 63 8.25 -27.46 -19.50
CA PHE A 63 7.02 -27.64 -20.28
C PHE A 63 7.28 -27.51 -21.79
N CYS A 64 6.24 -27.70 -22.60
CA CYS A 64 6.26 -27.43 -24.03
C CYS A 64 6.69 -25.98 -24.31
N GLN A 65 7.90 -25.78 -24.85
CA GLN A 65 8.34 -24.46 -25.30
C GLN A 65 7.66 -24.11 -26.64
N PRO A 66 7.38 -22.81 -26.88
CA PRO A 66 6.86 -22.35 -28.17
C PRO A 66 7.93 -22.43 -29.26
N SER A 67 7.51 -22.31 -30.51
CA SER A 67 8.42 -22.18 -31.67
C SER A 67 9.23 -20.87 -31.64
N GLU A 68 10.27 -20.76 -32.46
CA GLU A 68 11.23 -19.64 -32.45
C GLU A 68 10.54 -18.26 -32.41
N ASN A 69 10.91 -17.46 -31.39
CA ASN A 69 10.39 -16.12 -31.11
C ASN A 69 8.87 -16.05 -30.87
N PRO A 70 8.37 -16.54 -29.71
CA PRO A 70 6.98 -16.29 -29.32
C PRO A 70 6.71 -14.78 -29.18
N ALA A 71 5.46 -14.37 -29.35
CA ALA A 71 5.07 -12.99 -29.08
C ALA A 71 5.11 -12.71 -27.58
N HIS A 72 5.90 -11.72 -27.15
CA HIS A 72 5.88 -11.17 -25.78
C HIS A 72 4.98 -9.93 -25.74
N LYS A 73 4.11 -9.86 -24.73
CA LYS A 73 3.24 -8.72 -24.46
C LYS A 73 3.57 -8.10 -23.11
N TRP A 74 4.24 -6.95 -23.16
CA TRP A 74 4.55 -6.13 -21.99
C TRP A 74 3.36 -5.23 -21.65
N GLY A 75 2.94 -5.26 -20.39
CA GLY A 75 1.85 -4.40 -19.91
C GLY A 75 2.29 -2.98 -19.58
N GLY A 76 1.36 -2.19 -19.02
CA GLY A 76 1.66 -0.87 -18.49
C GLY A 76 2.58 -0.91 -17.26
N LEU A 77 3.01 0.27 -16.78
CA LEU A 77 3.97 0.42 -15.67
C LEU A 77 3.63 -0.45 -14.45
N GLY A 78 2.37 -0.50 -14.03
CA GLY A 78 1.93 -1.32 -12.91
C GLY A 78 1.82 -2.82 -13.18
N GLU A 79 1.76 -3.28 -14.44
CA GLU A 79 1.88 -4.71 -14.76
C GLU A 79 3.35 -5.16 -14.70
N VAL A 80 4.27 -4.34 -15.23
CA VAL A 80 5.72 -4.62 -15.19
C VAL A 80 6.24 -4.61 -13.74
N LEU A 81 5.81 -3.65 -12.92
CA LEU A 81 6.12 -3.63 -11.47
C LEU A 81 5.46 -4.78 -10.69
N GLY A 82 4.46 -5.47 -11.26
CA GLY A 82 3.84 -6.67 -10.71
C GLY A 82 4.51 -7.98 -11.13
N GLY A 83 5.65 -7.91 -11.84
CA GLY A 83 6.36 -9.09 -12.34
C GLY A 83 5.56 -9.90 -13.34
N ASN A 84 4.80 -9.24 -14.23
CA ASN A 84 4.05 -9.91 -15.29
C ASN A 84 4.79 -9.82 -16.62
N GLU A 85 4.98 -10.98 -17.25
CA GLU A 85 5.53 -11.15 -18.58
C GLU A 85 4.61 -12.12 -19.34
N LEU A 86 3.84 -11.60 -20.29
CA LEU A 86 2.87 -12.40 -21.02
C LEU A 86 3.49 -12.93 -22.29
N ILE A 87 3.48 -14.25 -22.45
CA ILE A 87 3.99 -14.92 -23.65
C ILE A 87 2.86 -15.72 -24.29
N ASP A 88 2.77 -15.69 -25.62
CA ASP A 88 1.80 -16.50 -26.36
C ASP A 88 2.10 -18.00 -26.18
N SER A 89 1.11 -18.77 -25.70
CA SER A 89 1.21 -20.22 -25.54
C SER A 89 1.21 -21.00 -26.86
N GLN A 90 0.87 -20.36 -27.98
CA GLN A 90 0.70 -20.97 -29.31
C GLN A 90 -0.39 -22.07 -29.38
N ILE A 91 -1.23 -22.22 -28.33
CA ILE A 91 -2.35 -23.16 -28.33
C ILE A 91 -3.50 -22.59 -29.18
N GLN A 92 -3.85 -23.29 -30.26
CA GLN A 92 -4.88 -22.83 -31.21
C GLN A 92 -6.31 -23.01 -30.67
N ILE A 93 -6.78 -22.03 -29.91
CA ILE A 93 -8.17 -21.94 -29.46
C ILE A 93 -8.98 -21.15 -30.49
N LYS A 94 -10.10 -21.69 -30.97
CA LYS A 94 -11.03 -20.99 -31.88
C LYS A 94 -12.35 -20.69 -31.18
N PHE A 95 -12.89 -19.48 -31.38
CA PHE A 95 -14.12 -19.02 -30.74
C PHE A 95 -15.33 -19.92 -31.10
N ARG A 96 -16.05 -20.37 -30.06
CA ARG A 96 -17.18 -21.35 -30.13
C ARG A 96 -16.84 -22.73 -30.73
N LYS A 97 -15.56 -23.08 -30.90
CA LYS A 97 -15.15 -24.40 -31.41
C LYS A 97 -14.65 -25.28 -30.27
N ASN A 98 -15.38 -26.34 -29.96
CA ASN A 98 -14.95 -27.34 -28.98
C ASN A 98 -13.79 -28.17 -29.54
N VAL A 99 -12.86 -28.54 -28.66
CA VAL A 99 -11.71 -29.41 -28.96
C VAL A 99 -11.68 -30.50 -27.90
N GLU A 100 -12.01 -31.74 -28.26
CA GLU A 100 -12.07 -32.83 -27.27
C GLU A 100 -10.67 -33.27 -26.81
N LYS A 101 -9.69 -33.29 -27.73
CA LYS A 101 -8.29 -33.62 -27.43
C LYS A 101 -7.35 -33.07 -28.50
N GLY A 102 -6.74 -31.92 -28.23
CA GLY A 102 -5.65 -31.37 -29.03
C GLY A 102 -4.27 -31.76 -28.44
N PRO A 103 -3.26 -32.07 -29.28
CA PRO A 103 -1.88 -32.18 -28.81
C PRO A 103 -1.31 -30.78 -28.51
N ILE A 104 -0.50 -30.66 -27.45
CA ILE A 104 0.35 -29.47 -27.21
C ILE A 104 1.76 -29.79 -27.70
N CYS A 105 2.41 -30.79 -27.08
CA CYS A 105 3.70 -31.34 -27.51
C CYS A 105 3.93 -32.72 -26.86
N THR A 106 4.99 -33.41 -27.26
CA THR A 106 5.52 -34.58 -26.55
C THR A 106 6.84 -34.19 -25.88
N ILE A 107 6.96 -34.44 -24.57
CA ILE A 107 8.15 -34.14 -23.77
C ILE A 107 8.91 -35.44 -23.49
N GLU A 108 10.20 -35.48 -23.79
CA GLU A 108 11.10 -36.55 -23.37
C GLU A 108 11.70 -36.21 -22.00
N LEU A 109 11.57 -37.12 -21.03
CA LEU A 109 11.99 -36.93 -19.65
C LEU A 109 13.47 -37.29 -19.43
N ASP A 110 14.34 -36.29 -19.50
CA ASP A 110 15.73 -36.40 -19.05
C ASP A 110 15.84 -36.33 -17.52
N ALA A 111 16.93 -36.84 -16.95
CA ALA A 111 17.19 -36.78 -15.51
C ALA A 111 17.08 -35.36 -14.93
N THR A 112 17.57 -34.34 -15.66
CA THR A 112 17.45 -32.93 -15.28
C THR A 112 15.99 -32.45 -15.24
N LYS A 113 15.18 -32.83 -16.24
CA LYS A 113 13.76 -32.43 -16.32
C LYS A 113 12.93 -33.12 -15.24
N VAL A 114 13.20 -34.41 -14.99
CA VAL A 114 12.58 -35.17 -13.89
C VAL A 114 12.87 -34.49 -12.56
N LYS A 115 14.14 -34.14 -12.30
CA LYS A 115 14.52 -33.41 -11.08
C LYS A 115 13.78 -32.07 -10.96
N GLN A 116 13.77 -31.24 -12.00
CA GLN A 116 13.05 -29.95 -11.99
C GLN A 116 11.55 -30.11 -11.70
N PHE A 117 10.89 -31.12 -12.26
CA PHE A 117 9.49 -31.40 -11.96
C PHE A 117 9.28 -31.95 -10.55
N THR A 118 10.16 -32.82 -10.05
CA THR A 118 10.13 -33.30 -8.66
C THR A 118 10.29 -32.14 -7.68
N ASP A 119 11.33 -31.31 -7.83
CA ASP A 119 11.60 -30.14 -7.01
C ASP A 119 10.38 -29.18 -7.00
N ALA A 120 9.71 -29.00 -8.16
CA ALA A 120 8.50 -28.19 -8.28
C ALA A 120 7.26 -28.81 -7.62
N ILE A 121 7.07 -30.14 -7.70
CA ILE A 121 5.95 -30.84 -7.07
C ILE A 121 6.10 -30.83 -5.54
N GLU A 122 7.30 -31.10 -5.00
CA GLU A 122 7.57 -31.05 -3.56
C GLU A 122 7.27 -29.68 -2.95
N ASN A 123 7.70 -28.62 -3.64
CA ASN A 123 7.44 -27.24 -3.23
C ASN A 123 6.02 -26.74 -3.59
N SER A 124 5.15 -27.62 -4.08
CA SER A 124 3.76 -27.31 -4.46
C SER A 124 3.68 -26.12 -5.41
N TYR A 125 4.41 -26.17 -6.52
CA TYR A 125 4.39 -25.11 -7.51
C TYR A 125 3.00 -24.96 -8.16
N TRP A 126 2.58 -23.72 -8.33
CA TRP A 126 1.42 -23.30 -9.09
C TRP A 126 1.87 -22.54 -10.33
N PHE A 127 0.95 -22.36 -11.28
CA PHE A 127 1.19 -21.52 -12.45
C PHE A 127 -0.02 -20.67 -12.82
N GLU A 128 0.28 -19.45 -13.27
CA GLU A 128 -0.70 -18.48 -13.71
C GLU A 128 -1.01 -18.68 -15.20
N LEU A 129 -2.03 -19.50 -15.43
CA LEU A 129 -2.77 -19.70 -16.68
C LEU A 129 -4.29 -19.59 -16.43
N PHE A 130 -4.71 -18.82 -15.44
CA PHE A 130 -6.13 -18.62 -15.09
C PHE A 130 -6.92 -19.92 -14.79
N ILE A 131 -6.52 -20.86 -13.91
CA ILE A 131 -5.45 -21.00 -12.89
C ILE A 131 -5.07 -22.51 -12.88
N GLY A 132 -3.87 -22.91 -12.42
CA GLY A 132 -3.58 -24.34 -12.25
C GLY A 132 -2.39 -24.69 -11.34
N PHE A 133 -2.36 -25.94 -10.87
CA PHE A 133 -1.24 -26.53 -10.12
C PHE A 133 -0.31 -27.35 -11.03
N VAL A 134 0.91 -27.72 -10.60
CA VAL A 134 1.83 -28.50 -11.45
C VAL A 134 1.59 -30.02 -11.39
N GLY A 135 1.29 -30.57 -10.21
CA GLY A 135 1.19 -32.02 -9.96
C GLY A 135 0.76 -32.34 -8.52
N GLU A 136 0.74 -33.63 -8.18
CA GLU A 136 0.45 -34.11 -6.81
C GLU A 136 1.40 -35.28 -6.46
N THR A 137 1.73 -35.42 -5.17
CA THR A 137 2.51 -36.55 -4.62
C THR A 137 1.56 -37.59 -4.03
N ASP A 138 1.85 -38.88 -4.19
CA ASP A 138 1.01 -39.95 -3.61
C ASP A 138 1.06 -39.90 -2.07
N LYS A 139 -0.13 -39.85 -1.45
CA LYS A 139 -0.30 -39.81 0.01
C LYS A 139 0.13 -41.11 0.70
N ASN A 140 0.16 -42.22 -0.04
CA ASN A 140 0.56 -43.53 0.47
C ASN A 140 2.04 -43.84 0.25
N ASN A 141 2.71 -43.18 -0.70
CA ASN A 141 4.12 -43.41 -0.99
C ASN A 141 4.82 -42.12 -1.45
N LYS A 142 5.62 -41.54 -0.54
CA LYS A 142 6.28 -40.24 -0.74
C LYS A 142 7.31 -40.22 -1.87
N ASP A 143 7.82 -41.38 -2.26
CA ASP A 143 8.90 -41.51 -3.25
C ASP A 143 8.41 -41.47 -4.71
N LYS A 144 7.11 -41.20 -4.94
CA LYS A 144 6.49 -41.19 -6.28
C LYS A 144 5.76 -39.88 -6.56
N HIS A 145 6.24 -39.16 -7.58
CA HIS A 145 5.70 -37.88 -8.02
C HIS A 145 4.94 -38.03 -9.35
N TYR A 146 3.77 -37.39 -9.44
CA TYR A 146 2.90 -37.48 -10.61
C TYR A 146 2.66 -36.09 -11.21
N ILE A 147 2.71 -36.01 -12.54
CA ILE A 147 2.49 -34.78 -13.31
C ILE A 147 1.17 -34.86 -14.09
N PHE A 148 0.42 -33.76 -14.13
CA PHE A 148 -0.79 -33.66 -14.95
C PHE A 148 -0.42 -33.49 -16.42
N THR A 149 -0.93 -34.36 -17.29
CA THR A 149 -0.64 -34.34 -18.74
C THR A 149 -1.80 -33.87 -19.62
N HIS A 150 -2.95 -33.56 -19.01
CA HIS A 150 -4.11 -33.01 -19.72
C HIS A 150 -4.62 -31.72 -19.06
N LYS A 151 -4.79 -30.67 -19.87
CA LYS A 151 -5.38 -29.39 -19.49
C LYS A 151 -6.77 -29.24 -20.10
N SER A 152 -7.81 -29.17 -19.28
CA SER A 152 -9.20 -28.99 -19.72
C SER A 152 -9.64 -27.54 -19.49
N ILE A 153 -9.86 -26.80 -20.58
CA ILE A 153 -10.21 -25.38 -20.56
C ILE A 153 -11.71 -25.24 -20.82
N ALA A 154 -12.47 -24.79 -19.83
CA ALA A 154 -13.89 -24.44 -19.99
C ALA A 154 -14.03 -22.92 -20.14
N ILE A 155 -14.54 -22.46 -21.28
CA ILE A 155 -14.67 -21.05 -21.63
C ILE A 155 -16.15 -20.68 -21.66
N GLN A 156 -16.56 -19.78 -20.77
CA GLN A 156 -17.91 -19.23 -20.73
C GLN A 156 -17.98 -17.96 -21.57
N HIS A 157 -18.96 -17.89 -22.47
CA HIS A 157 -19.16 -16.76 -23.38
C HIS A 157 -20.59 -16.20 -23.30
N ASN A 158 -20.73 -14.89 -23.45
CA ASN A 158 -22.03 -14.23 -23.62
C ASN A 158 -22.00 -13.51 -24.96
N LYS A 159 -22.86 -13.95 -25.89
CA LYS A 159 -22.82 -13.54 -27.31
C LYS A 159 -21.39 -13.70 -27.83
N ASP A 160 -20.78 -12.61 -28.27
CA ASP A 160 -19.51 -12.54 -29.00
C ASP A 160 -18.33 -12.14 -28.09
N GLN A 161 -18.52 -12.25 -26.76
CA GLN A 161 -17.52 -11.89 -25.76
C GLN A 161 -17.25 -13.05 -24.80
N ILE A 162 -15.98 -13.24 -24.45
CA ILE A 162 -15.53 -14.18 -23.42
C ILE A 162 -15.77 -13.53 -22.05
N ILE A 163 -16.37 -14.29 -21.13
CA ILE A 163 -16.74 -13.82 -19.79
C ILE A 163 -15.83 -14.42 -18.73
N HIS A 164 -15.70 -15.75 -18.72
CA HIS A 164 -14.95 -16.46 -17.69
C HIS A 164 -14.23 -17.67 -18.30
N VAL A 165 -13.04 -17.98 -17.80
CA VAL A 165 -12.26 -19.15 -18.19
C VAL A 165 -11.95 -19.92 -16.91
N ASN A 166 -12.23 -21.23 -16.94
CA ASN A 166 -11.86 -22.16 -15.87
C ASN A 166 -10.93 -23.21 -16.45
N LEU A 167 -9.79 -23.44 -15.79
CA LEU A 167 -8.81 -24.45 -16.16
C LEU A 167 -8.82 -25.58 -15.13
N THR A 168 -9.21 -26.78 -15.57
CA THR A 168 -9.08 -28.01 -14.81
C THR A 168 -7.97 -28.89 -15.38
N GLN A 169 -7.46 -29.80 -14.56
CA GLN A 169 -6.32 -30.66 -14.91
C GLN A 169 -6.66 -32.12 -14.67
N GLY A 170 -6.05 -33.00 -15.46
CA GLY A 170 -6.27 -34.44 -15.36
C GLY A 170 -5.16 -35.25 -16.00
N ASN A 171 -5.36 -36.57 -16.05
CA ASN A 171 -4.41 -37.55 -16.57
C ASN A 171 -3.03 -37.44 -15.89
N LEU A 172 -2.99 -37.79 -14.61
CA LEU A 172 -1.75 -38.00 -13.85
C LEU A 172 -0.91 -39.09 -14.51
N LYS A 173 0.37 -38.80 -14.78
CA LYS A 173 1.38 -39.79 -15.19
C LYS A 173 2.57 -39.73 -14.23
N LEU A 174 3.16 -40.90 -13.97
CA LEU A 174 4.33 -41.04 -13.10
C LEU A 174 5.58 -40.49 -13.80
N LEU A 175 6.39 -39.71 -13.06
CA LEU A 175 7.68 -39.19 -13.52
C LEU A 175 8.76 -40.27 -13.44
N GLU A 176 9.27 -40.71 -14.60
CA GLU A 176 10.41 -41.63 -14.72
C GLU A 176 11.31 -41.19 -15.89
N VAL A 177 12.62 -41.35 -15.73
CA VAL A 177 13.62 -41.00 -16.76
C VAL A 177 13.43 -41.87 -18.01
N GLY A 178 13.52 -41.25 -19.19
CA GLY A 178 13.39 -41.91 -20.49
C GLY A 178 11.95 -42.14 -20.98
N LYS A 179 10.92 -41.83 -20.18
CA LYS A 179 9.52 -41.88 -20.66
C LYS A 179 9.17 -40.64 -21.49
N LYS A 180 8.34 -40.85 -22.52
CA LYS A 180 7.72 -39.78 -23.30
C LYS A 180 6.37 -39.39 -22.69
N LEU A 181 6.15 -38.11 -22.47
CA LEU A 181 4.90 -37.54 -21.96
C LEU A 181 4.22 -36.69 -23.03
N ASP A 182 3.15 -37.22 -23.63
CA ASP A 182 2.27 -36.43 -24.49
C ASP A 182 1.42 -35.47 -23.64
N MET A 183 1.67 -34.18 -23.82
CA MET A 183 0.90 -33.09 -23.22
C MET A 183 -0.27 -32.74 -24.14
N THR A 184 -1.48 -32.71 -23.59
CA THR A 184 -2.72 -32.51 -24.36
C THR A 184 -3.62 -31.46 -23.72
N TYR A 185 -4.49 -30.85 -24.53
CA TYR A 185 -5.51 -29.92 -24.06
C TYR A 185 -6.89 -30.31 -24.57
N SER A 186 -7.93 -29.82 -23.91
CA SER A 186 -9.30 -29.81 -24.40
C SER A 186 -9.93 -28.43 -24.17
N VAL A 187 -10.88 -28.06 -25.02
CA VAL A 187 -11.62 -26.79 -24.95
C VAL A 187 -13.11 -27.08 -25.02
N LYS A 188 -13.87 -26.58 -24.04
CA LYS A 188 -15.33 -26.61 -24.00
C LYS A 188 -15.88 -25.19 -23.92
N TRP A 189 -16.80 -24.86 -24.82
CA TRP A 189 -17.50 -23.58 -24.83
C TRP A 189 -18.89 -23.72 -24.21
N GLU A 190 -19.20 -22.84 -23.26
CA GLU A 190 -20.47 -22.81 -22.54
C GLU A 190 -21.12 -21.42 -22.62
N PRO A 191 -22.42 -21.30 -22.91
CA PRO A 191 -23.11 -20.00 -22.90
C PRO A 191 -23.38 -19.54 -21.46
N THR A 192 -23.21 -18.24 -21.18
CA THR A 192 -23.56 -17.62 -19.89
C THR A 192 -24.38 -16.34 -20.06
N ASN A 193 -25.25 -16.08 -19.08
CA ASN A 193 -26.09 -14.89 -19.02
C ASN A 193 -25.38 -13.68 -18.37
N VAL A 194 -24.20 -13.88 -17.76
CA VAL A 194 -23.42 -12.81 -17.11
C VAL A 194 -22.92 -11.80 -18.15
N THR A 195 -23.13 -10.51 -17.91
CA THR A 195 -22.72 -9.44 -18.83
C THR A 195 -21.23 -9.15 -18.74
N PHE A 196 -20.63 -8.67 -19.84
CA PHE A 196 -19.19 -8.41 -19.92
C PHE A 196 -18.66 -7.47 -18.83
N ALA A 197 -19.46 -6.47 -18.42
CA ALA A 197 -19.10 -5.54 -17.35
C ALA A 197 -18.99 -6.22 -15.97
N ARG A 198 -19.78 -7.27 -15.71
CA ARG A 198 -19.82 -7.98 -14.42
C ARG A 198 -18.89 -9.18 -14.33
N ARG A 199 -18.11 -9.48 -15.37
CA ARG A 199 -17.25 -10.67 -15.46
C ARG A 199 -16.31 -10.88 -14.27
N PHE A 200 -15.82 -9.78 -13.67
CA PHE A 200 -14.89 -9.81 -12.53
C PHE A 200 -15.58 -10.02 -11.17
N GLU A 201 -16.92 -9.97 -11.08
CA GLU A 201 -17.65 -10.23 -9.82
C GLU A 201 -17.43 -11.67 -9.32
N VAL A 202 -17.12 -12.62 -10.21
CA VAL A 202 -16.82 -14.03 -9.86
C VAL A 202 -15.55 -14.18 -9.01
N TYR A 203 -14.59 -13.25 -9.13
CA TYR A 203 -13.36 -13.25 -8.34
C TYR A 203 -13.49 -12.51 -7.00
N LEU A 204 -14.63 -11.87 -6.74
CA LEU A 204 -14.95 -11.29 -5.45
C LEU A 204 -15.54 -12.41 -4.57
N ASP A 205 -14.72 -12.95 -3.67
CA ASP A 205 -15.09 -14.02 -2.72
C ASP A 205 -16.02 -13.47 -1.62
N TYR A 206 -17.22 -13.05 -2.00
CA TYR A 206 -18.23 -12.48 -1.10
C TYR A 206 -18.45 -13.31 0.16
N PRO A 207 -18.60 -14.67 0.12
CA PRO A 207 -18.84 -15.46 1.33
C PRO A 207 -17.74 -15.37 2.38
N PHE A 208 -16.48 -15.22 1.97
CA PHE A 208 -15.35 -15.09 2.91
C PHE A 208 -15.36 -13.74 3.65
N PHE A 209 -15.75 -12.67 2.97
CA PHE A 209 -15.79 -11.31 3.54
C PHE A 209 -17.14 -10.98 4.21
N GLU A 210 -18.21 -11.71 3.88
CA GLU A 210 -19.52 -11.65 4.54
C GLU A 210 -19.62 -12.46 5.84
N HIS A 211 -18.57 -13.20 6.22
CA HIS A 211 -18.54 -13.84 7.54
C HIS A 211 -18.81 -12.81 8.65
N GLN A 212 -19.86 -13.06 9.45
CA GLN A 212 -20.33 -12.15 10.51
C GLN A 212 -19.22 -11.68 11.46
N ILE A 213 -18.17 -12.49 11.61
CA ILE A 213 -16.96 -12.21 12.39
C ILE A 213 -16.24 -10.92 11.90
N HIS A 214 -16.20 -10.64 10.59
CA HIS A 214 -15.55 -9.44 10.04
C HIS A 214 -16.38 -8.18 10.35
N TRP A 215 -17.68 -8.19 10.08
CA TRP A 215 -18.58 -7.08 10.47
C TRP A 215 -18.63 -6.85 11.99
N PHE A 216 -18.59 -7.93 12.79
CA PHE A 216 -18.51 -7.85 14.25
C PHE A 216 -17.18 -7.25 14.72
N SER A 217 -16.06 -7.62 14.08
CA SER A 217 -14.74 -7.00 14.32
C SER A 217 -14.76 -5.50 14.06
N ILE A 218 -15.24 -5.09 12.88
CA ILE A 218 -15.35 -3.69 12.47
C ILE A 218 -16.21 -2.90 13.47
N PHE A 219 -17.39 -3.41 13.83
CA PHE A 219 -18.27 -2.73 14.79
C PHE A 219 -17.62 -2.60 16.17
N ASN A 220 -17.01 -3.67 16.68
CA ASN A 220 -16.34 -3.67 17.99
C ASN A 220 -15.13 -2.71 18.02
N SER A 221 -14.32 -2.71 16.95
CA SER A 221 -13.22 -1.76 16.76
C SER A 221 -13.73 -0.31 16.77
N PHE A 222 -14.73 -0.01 15.93
CA PHE A 222 -15.30 1.34 15.80
C PHE A 222 -15.94 1.86 17.09
N MET A 223 -16.68 1.00 17.82
CA MET A 223 -17.25 1.34 19.13
C MET A 223 -16.16 1.62 20.17
N MET A 224 -15.11 0.80 20.22
CA MET A 224 -13.99 1.02 21.15
C MET A 224 -13.24 2.33 20.82
N VAL A 225 -13.03 2.63 19.55
CA VAL A 225 -12.44 3.88 19.07
C VAL A 225 -13.28 5.08 19.53
N ILE A 226 -14.59 5.09 19.26
CA ILE A 226 -15.50 6.16 19.71
C ILE A 226 -15.45 6.32 21.22
N PHE A 227 -15.58 5.23 21.98
CA PHE A 227 -15.59 5.23 23.44
C PHE A 227 -14.30 5.80 24.02
N LEU A 228 -13.13 5.40 23.50
CA LEU A 228 -11.84 5.95 23.90
C LEU A 228 -11.73 7.44 23.59
N THR A 229 -12.12 7.92 22.40
CA THR A 229 -12.17 9.37 22.12
C THR A 229 -13.08 10.11 23.07
N GLY A 230 -14.28 9.58 23.33
CA GLY A 230 -15.27 10.20 24.21
C GLY A 230 -14.75 10.34 25.64
N LEU A 231 -14.18 9.26 26.18
CA LEU A 231 -13.59 9.22 27.51
C LEU A 231 -12.39 10.19 27.63
N VAL A 232 -11.44 10.12 26.68
CA VAL A 232 -10.26 11.01 26.69
C VAL A 232 -10.67 12.47 26.52
N SER A 233 -11.61 12.77 25.62
CA SER A 233 -12.13 14.13 25.42
C SER A 233 -12.91 14.62 26.64
N MET A 234 -13.68 13.76 27.32
CA MET A 234 -14.39 14.12 28.55
C MET A 234 -13.41 14.44 29.69
N ILE A 235 -12.38 13.60 29.90
CA ILE A 235 -11.34 13.86 30.90
C ILE A 235 -10.62 15.17 30.57
N LEU A 236 -10.18 15.35 29.31
CA LEU A 236 -9.47 16.54 28.86
C LEU A 236 -10.30 17.82 29.03
N MET A 237 -11.58 17.80 28.64
CA MET A 237 -12.48 18.95 28.82
C MET A 237 -12.82 19.20 30.30
N ARG A 238 -12.94 18.16 31.13
CA ARG A 238 -13.15 18.29 32.57
C ARG A 238 -11.93 18.91 33.27
N THR A 239 -10.74 18.40 32.99
CA THR A 239 -9.48 18.93 33.53
C THR A 239 -9.26 20.36 33.06
N LEU A 240 -9.36 20.64 31.75
CA LEU A 240 -9.22 22.02 31.24
C LEU A 240 -10.25 22.97 31.85
N ARG A 241 -11.53 22.57 31.96
CA ARG A 241 -12.56 23.42 32.58
C ARG A 241 -12.25 23.71 34.06
N ASN A 242 -11.75 22.72 34.79
CA ASN A 242 -11.34 22.89 36.18
C ASN A 242 -10.10 23.82 36.29
N ASP A 243 -9.09 23.62 35.45
CA ASP A 243 -7.88 24.46 35.39
C ASP A 243 -8.25 25.92 35.08
N TYR A 244 -9.04 26.16 34.03
CA TYR A 244 -9.52 27.51 33.67
C TYR A 244 -10.33 28.15 34.80
N ALA A 245 -11.17 27.38 35.51
CA ALA A 245 -11.95 27.89 36.64
C ALA A 245 -11.09 28.17 37.89
N LYS A 246 -9.99 27.44 38.09
CA LYS A 246 -8.99 27.73 39.14
C LYS A 246 -8.29 29.06 38.84
N TYR A 247 -7.67 29.18 37.66
CA TYR A 247 -6.93 30.39 37.29
C TYR A 247 -7.80 31.64 37.21
N ALA A 248 -9.07 31.51 36.80
CA ALA A 248 -10.00 32.65 36.76
C ALA A 248 -10.36 33.21 38.14
N ARG A 249 -10.21 32.45 39.23
CA ARG A 249 -10.37 32.97 40.60
C ARG A 249 -9.08 33.60 41.12
N GLU A 250 -7.95 32.97 40.83
CA GLU A 250 -6.62 33.49 41.21
C GLU A 250 -6.31 34.86 40.57
N ASP A 251 -6.85 35.14 39.37
CA ASP A 251 -6.74 36.47 38.73
C ASP A 251 -7.67 37.54 39.37
N ASP A 252 -8.77 37.15 40.06
CA ASP A 252 -9.68 38.08 40.77
C ASP A 252 -9.20 38.38 42.21
N ASP A 253 -8.46 37.46 42.86
CA ASP A 253 -7.92 37.59 44.23
C ASP A 253 -6.62 38.45 44.31
N LEU A 254 -6.42 39.39 43.37
CA LEU A 254 -5.19 40.17 43.17
C LEU A 254 -4.84 41.17 44.31
N GLU A 255 -5.62 41.23 45.38
CA GLU A 255 -5.30 42.02 46.59
C GLU A 255 -4.37 41.29 47.59
N THR A 256 -4.12 39.98 47.44
CA THR A 256 -3.22 39.22 48.35
C THR A 256 -1.81 38.99 47.80
N LEU A 257 -1.05 40.07 47.64
CA LEU A 257 0.23 40.13 46.91
C LEU A 257 1.44 39.35 47.51
N GLU A 258 1.33 38.65 48.65
CA GLU A 258 2.51 38.16 49.39
C GLU A 258 2.50 36.69 49.88
N ARG A 259 1.47 35.89 49.60
CA ARG A 259 1.44 34.45 50.00
C ARG A 259 0.89 33.52 48.93
N ASP A 260 1.68 33.31 47.88
CA ASP A 260 2.43 32.05 47.78
C ASP A 260 3.29 31.98 46.50
N VAL A 261 4.61 31.86 46.67
CA VAL A 261 5.54 31.34 45.64
C VAL A 261 5.42 29.79 45.55
N SER A 262 4.33 29.25 46.10
CA SER A 262 4.03 27.82 46.17
C SER A 262 3.43 27.35 44.84
N GLU A 263 4.20 26.53 44.13
CA GLU A 263 3.72 25.75 43.00
C GLU A 263 3.10 26.56 41.85
N GLU A 264 3.94 27.36 41.17
CA GLU A 264 3.87 27.43 39.71
C GLU A 264 3.99 26.01 39.13
N SER A 265 2.85 25.32 39.07
CA SER A 265 2.66 23.95 38.60
C SER A 265 1.52 23.96 37.59
N GLY A 266 1.85 23.78 36.32
CA GLY A 266 0.85 23.77 35.27
C GLY A 266 1.41 23.98 33.86
N TRP A 267 0.58 23.64 32.88
CA TRP A 267 0.94 23.79 31.47
C TRP A 267 1.01 25.28 31.05
N LYS A 268 0.23 26.18 31.68
CA LYS A 268 0.24 27.66 31.47
C LYS A 268 1.65 28.26 31.54
N LEU A 269 2.53 27.71 32.38
CA LEU A 269 3.92 28.15 32.52
C LEU A 269 4.68 28.06 31.21
N VAL A 270 4.47 26.99 30.44
CA VAL A 270 5.25 26.65 29.25
C VAL A 270 4.89 27.53 28.04
N HIS A 271 3.96 28.49 28.17
CA HIS A 271 3.54 29.41 27.09
C HIS A 271 4.71 29.99 26.27
N GLY A 272 5.79 30.41 26.95
CA GLY A 272 6.97 31.00 26.31
C GLY A 272 7.90 30.01 25.62
N ASP A 273 7.74 28.71 25.85
CA ASP A 273 8.62 27.66 25.31
C ASP A 273 7.89 26.75 24.29
N VAL A 274 6.56 26.65 24.36
CA VAL A 274 5.71 25.80 23.50
C VAL A 274 5.88 26.06 22.00
N PHE A 275 6.03 27.33 21.59
CA PHE A 275 6.15 27.72 20.19
C PHE A 275 7.59 27.97 19.72
N ARG A 276 8.57 27.42 20.44
CA ARG A 276 9.99 27.47 20.06
C ARG A 276 10.24 26.55 18.86
N PRO A 277 11.05 26.95 17.86
CA PRO A 277 11.43 26.06 16.77
C PRO A 277 12.23 24.85 17.29
N PRO A 278 11.93 23.62 16.84
CA PRO A 278 12.67 22.43 17.23
C PRO A 278 14.06 22.37 16.57
N HIS A 279 15.02 21.72 17.24
CA HIS A 279 16.41 21.58 16.77
C HIS A 279 16.52 21.05 15.33
N SER A 280 15.69 20.08 14.96
CA SER A 280 15.67 19.42 13.64
C SER A 280 14.49 19.88 12.76
N LEU A 281 14.18 21.18 12.77
CA LEU A 281 13.05 21.77 12.02
C LEU A 281 12.96 21.31 10.55
N VAL A 282 14.10 21.17 9.84
CA VAL A 282 14.18 20.67 8.46
C VAL A 282 13.57 19.27 8.30
N LEU A 283 13.95 18.35 9.19
CA LEU A 283 13.49 16.97 9.17
C LEU A 283 12.01 16.89 9.57
N LEU A 284 11.59 17.65 10.58
CA LEU A 284 10.19 17.71 10.99
C LEU A 284 9.29 18.26 9.87
N SER A 285 9.70 19.33 9.17
CA SER A 285 8.95 19.87 8.04
C SER A 285 8.82 18.85 6.91
N ALA A 286 9.90 18.13 6.60
CA ALA A 286 9.89 17.09 5.58
C ALA A 286 8.96 15.91 5.94
N LEU A 287 9.06 15.38 7.17
CA LEU A 287 8.22 14.28 7.64
C LEU A 287 6.73 14.66 7.67
N VAL A 288 6.40 15.87 8.14
CA VAL A 288 5.01 16.35 8.19
C VAL A 288 4.46 16.65 6.79
N GLY A 289 5.27 17.20 5.88
CA GLY A 289 4.90 17.41 4.47
C GLY A 289 4.61 16.09 3.76
N THR A 290 5.57 15.16 3.81
CA THR A 290 5.43 13.81 3.22
C THR A 290 4.24 13.05 3.80
N GLY A 291 4.03 13.09 5.12
CA GLY A 291 2.89 12.39 5.70
C GLY A 291 1.54 13.01 5.29
N ALA A 292 1.45 14.33 5.16
CA ALA A 292 0.25 14.98 4.61
C ALA A 292 -0.01 14.59 3.14
N GLN A 293 1.05 14.49 2.32
CA GLN A 293 0.96 13.94 0.96
C GLN A 293 0.45 12.50 0.99
N LEU A 294 1.00 11.62 1.84
CA LEU A 294 0.57 10.23 1.95
C LEU A 294 -0.88 10.12 2.43
N THR A 295 -1.34 10.96 3.36
CA THR A 295 -2.76 11.03 3.76
C THR A 295 -3.66 11.39 2.58
N THR A 296 -3.32 12.43 1.82
CA THR A 296 -4.13 12.83 0.66
C THR A 296 -4.08 11.80 -0.46
N LEU A 297 -2.94 11.15 -0.67
CA LEU A 297 -2.77 10.07 -1.64
C LEU A 297 -3.69 8.89 -1.34
N ILE A 298 -3.67 8.37 -0.09
CA ILE A 298 -4.51 7.23 0.29
C ILE A 298 -5.99 7.61 0.18
N LEU A 299 -6.39 8.80 0.66
CA LEU A 299 -7.76 9.29 0.50
C LEU A 299 -8.18 9.39 -0.98
N LEU A 300 -7.32 9.94 -1.84
CA LEU A 300 -7.60 10.08 -3.27
C LEU A 300 -7.72 8.72 -3.96
N VAL A 301 -6.81 7.78 -3.67
CA VAL A 301 -6.85 6.43 -4.25
C VAL A 301 -8.06 5.64 -3.76
N ILE A 302 -8.46 5.77 -2.49
CA ILE A 302 -9.70 5.16 -1.97
C ILE A 302 -10.92 5.75 -2.68
N LEU A 303 -11.00 7.08 -2.83
CA LEU A 303 -12.12 7.72 -3.56
C LEU A 303 -12.18 7.28 -5.03
N LEU A 304 -11.03 7.18 -5.70
CA LEU A 304 -10.93 6.67 -7.08
C LEU A 304 -11.24 5.16 -7.17
N ALA A 305 -11.01 4.37 -6.13
CA ALA A 305 -11.35 2.95 -6.07
C ALA A 305 -12.84 2.69 -5.74
N ILE A 306 -13.51 3.64 -5.08
CA ILE A 306 -14.96 3.59 -4.82
C ILE A 306 -15.74 4.06 -6.05
N VAL A 307 -15.31 5.15 -6.70
CA VAL A 307 -15.98 5.73 -7.87
C VAL A 307 -15.61 5.00 -9.17
N GLY A 308 -14.35 4.59 -9.31
CA GLY A 308 -13.81 3.95 -10.49
C GLY A 308 -13.63 2.44 -10.30
N THR A 309 -13.83 1.68 -11.37
CA THR A 309 -13.65 0.22 -11.40
C THR A 309 -12.17 -0.19 -11.46
N LEU A 310 -11.33 0.36 -10.57
CA LEU A 310 -9.86 0.16 -10.58
C LEU A 310 -9.44 -1.32 -10.42
N TYR A 311 -10.31 -2.17 -9.90
CA TYR A 311 -10.09 -3.62 -9.79
C TYR A 311 -10.15 -4.37 -11.14
N ILE A 312 -10.68 -3.76 -12.21
CA ILE A 312 -10.82 -4.39 -13.54
C ILE A 312 -9.49 -4.43 -14.31
N GLY A 313 -8.62 -3.44 -14.09
CA GLY A 313 -7.35 -3.32 -14.82
C GLY A 313 -6.17 -3.91 -14.04
N ARG A 314 -5.48 -4.90 -14.63
CA ARG A 314 -4.22 -5.43 -14.07
C ARG A 314 -3.21 -4.30 -13.91
N GLY A 315 -2.57 -4.20 -12.74
CA GLY A 315 -1.63 -3.11 -12.44
C GLY A 315 -2.24 -1.69 -12.41
N SER A 316 -3.56 -1.54 -12.58
CA SER A 316 -4.23 -0.23 -12.61
C SER A 316 -4.12 0.49 -11.27
N ILE A 317 -4.30 -0.24 -10.16
CA ILE A 317 -4.13 0.29 -8.79
C ILE A 317 -2.69 0.82 -8.60
N ILE A 318 -1.67 0.05 -8.98
CA ILE A 318 -0.25 0.44 -8.85
C ILE A 318 0.05 1.69 -9.72
N THR A 319 -0.42 1.69 -10.97
CA THR A 319 -0.22 2.82 -11.89
C THR A 319 -0.92 4.08 -11.39
N THR A 320 -2.18 3.95 -10.93
CA THR A 320 -2.97 5.04 -10.34
C THR A 320 -2.30 5.59 -9.08
N PHE A 321 -1.75 4.72 -8.23
CA PHE A 321 -1.02 5.12 -7.03
C PHE A 321 0.24 5.94 -7.36
N ILE A 322 1.03 5.54 -8.36
CA ILE A 322 2.22 6.27 -8.80
C ILE A 322 1.85 7.65 -9.38
N VAL A 323 0.82 7.72 -10.22
CA VAL A 323 0.35 8.99 -10.81
C VAL A 323 -0.21 9.91 -9.72
N CYS A 324 -1.03 9.39 -8.81
CA CYS A 324 -1.57 10.15 -7.68
C CYS A 324 -0.45 10.62 -6.73
N TYR A 325 0.60 9.82 -6.50
CA TYR A 325 1.76 10.21 -5.70
C TYR A 325 2.48 11.43 -6.33
N ALA A 326 2.70 11.39 -7.66
CA ALA A 326 3.31 12.51 -8.38
C ALA A 326 2.46 13.79 -8.27
N LEU A 327 1.14 13.71 -8.52
CA LEU A 327 0.23 14.86 -8.43
C LEU A 327 0.11 15.43 -7.00
N THR A 328 0.07 14.58 -5.98
CA THR A 328 -0.02 15.00 -4.57
C THR A 328 1.29 15.59 -4.02
N SER A 329 2.41 15.52 -4.77
CA SER A 329 3.70 16.08 -4.34
C SER A 329 3.67 17.59 -4.09
N PHE A 330 2.74 18.32 -4.73
CA PHE A 330 2.48 19.74 -4.43
C PHE A 330 2.06 19.97 -2.97
N ILE A 331 1.25 19.07 -2.40
CA ILE A 331 0.76 19.16 -1.02
C ILE A 331 1.92 18.97 -0.03
N SER A 332 2.84 18.05 -0.34
CA SER A 332 4.06 17.82 0.43
C SER A 332 4.89 19.09 0.58
N GLY A 333 5.17 19.75 -0.54
CA GLY A 333 5.86 21.04 -0.58
C GLY A 333 5.10 22.13 0.15
N TYR A 334 3.79 22.26 -0.08
CA TYR A 334 2.95 23.27 0.54
C TYR A 334 2.96 23.19 2.08
N VAL A 335 2.73 21.99 2.63
CA VAL A 335 2.71 21.77 4.08
C VAL A 335 4.10 21.92 4.69
N SER A 336 5.14 21.35 4.07
CA SER A 336 6.52 21.45 4.55
C SER A 336 7.03 22.89 4.52
N GLY A 337 6.93 23.57 3.37
CA GLY A 337 7.36 24.96 3.20
C GLY A 337 6.62 25.94 4.10
N GLY A 338 5.32 25.74 4.26
CA GLY A 338 4.50 26.52 5.20
C GLY A 338 4.90 26.32 6.66
N LEU A 339 5.08 25.07 7.10
CA LEU A 339 5.50 24.76 8.46
C LEU A 339 6.93 25.27 8.75
N TYR A 340 7.84 25.16 7.78
CA TYR A 340 9.22 25.65 7.88
C TYR A 340 9.27 27.17 8.02
N SER A 341 8.48 27.90 7.21
CA SER A 341 8.38 29.37 7.26
C SER A 341 7.82 29.87 8.60
N ARG A 342 6.72 29.26 9.08
CA ARG A 342 6.04 29.66 10.33
C ARG A 342 6.88 29.49 11.58
N ASN A 343 7.92 28.65 11.54
CA ASN A 343 8.88 28.45 12.61
C ASN A 343 10.18 29.27 12.43
N GLY A 344 10.22 30.22 11.50
CA GLY A 344 11.36 31.11 11.27
C GLY A 344 12.55 30.47 10.54
N GLY A 345 12.33 29.37 9.82
CA GLY A 345 13.39 28.66 9.11
C GLY A 345 13.99 29.47 7.95
N LYS A 346 15.32 29.68 7.97
CA LYS A 346 16.03 30.47 6.94
C LYS A 346 16.41 29.66 5.69
N SER A 347 16.87 28.42 5.84
CA SER A 347 17.41 27.60 4.75
C SER A 347 16.34 26.74 4.05
N TRP A 348 15.33 27.40 3.48
CA TRP A 348 14.15 26.77 2.87
C TRP A 348 14.47 25.77 1.74
N ILE A 349 15.53 26.00 0.96
CA ILE A 349 15.98 25.09 -0.10
C ILE A 349 16.36 23.71 0.47
N LYS A 350 17.02 23.67 1.64
CA LYS A 350 17.38 22.41 2.31
C LYS A 350 16.13 21.65 2.76
N ALA A 351 15.12 22.36 3.27
CA ALA A 351 13.83 21.76 3.63
C ALA A 351 13.09 21.21 2.40
N MET A 352 13.08 21.95 1.29
CA MET A 352 12.48 21.51 0.02
C MET A 352 13.12 20.20 -0.48
N ILE A 353 14.45 20.16 -0.59
CA ILE A 353 15.19 18.97 -1.07
C ILE A 353 14.89 17.76 -0.19
N VAL A 354 15.02 17.88 1.14
CA VAL A 354 14.75 16.76 2.06
C VAL A 354 13.28 16.32 2.00
N THR A 355 12.33 17.24 1.81
CA THR A 355 10.91 16.87 1.63
C THR A 355 10.69 16.06 0.35
N ALA A 356 11.28 16.49 -0.77
CA ALA A 356 11.10 15.84 -2.07
C ALA A 356 11.88 14.51 -2.22
N SER A 357 12.96 14.30 -1.46
CA SER A 357 13.82 13.10 -1.58
C SER A 357 13.65 12.06 -0.47
N LEU A 358 13.32 12.45 0.78
CA LEU A 358 13.41 11.53 1.93
C LEU A 358 12.65 10.21 1.72
N PHE A 359 11.37 10.28 1.34
CA PHE A 359 10.56 9.07 1.17
C PHE A 359 10.86 8.30 -0.12
N PRO A 360 10.94 8.93 -1.31
CA PRO A 360 11.33 8.23 -2.54
C PRO A 360 12.68 7.50 -2.43
N PHE A 361 13.69 8.10 -1.80
CA PHE A 361 15.00 7.46 -1.64
C PHE A 361 15.02 6.35 -0.58
N LEU A 362 14.19 6.44 0.47
CA LEU A 362 14.00 5.32 1.41
C LEU A 362 13.33 4.12 0.71
N CYS A 363 12.28 4.37 -0.07
CA CYS A 363 11.62 3.33 -0.87
C CYS A 363 12.55 2.75 -1.92
N PHE A 364 13.33 3.58 -2.62
CA PHE A 364 14.33 3.14 -3.59
C PHE A 364 15.44 2.31 -2.94
N GLY A 365 15.94 2.69 -1.75
CA GLY A 365 16.97 1.95 -1.04
C GLY A 365 16.52 0.53 -0.67
N ILE A 366 15.30 0.37 -0.13
CA ILE A 366 14.73 -0.95 0.16
C ILE A 366 14.47 -1.73 -1.14
N GLY A 367 13.85 -1.08 -2.13
CA GLY A 367 13.57 -1.67 -3.44
C GLY A 367 14.84 -2.14 -4.17
N PHE A 368 15.94 -1.41 -4.09
CA PHE A 368 17.22 -1.76 -4.69
C PHE A 368 17.85 -3.01 -4.05
N LEU A 369 17.78 -3.12 -2.71
CA LEU A 369 18.24 -4.31 -1.99
C LEU A 369 17.41 -5.54 -2.39
N LEU A 370 16.07 -5.43 -2.39
CA LEU A 370 15.18 -6.51 -2.84
C LEU A 370 15.42 -6.87 -4.31
N ASN A 371 15.62 -5.87 -5.17
CA ASN A 371 15.89 -6.09 -6.59
C ASN A 371 17.24 -6.79 -6.84
N THR A 372 18.24 -6.55 -6.00
CA THR A 372 19.53 -7.25 -6.06
C THR A 372 19.34 -8.74 -5.76
N ILE A 373 18.51 -9.07 -4.75
CA ILE A 373 18.09 -10.46 -4.45
C ILE A 373 17.27 -11.03 -5.62
N ALA A 374 16.36 -10.24 -6.20
CA ALA A 374 15.53 -10.64 -7.33
C ALA A 374 16.35 -11.09 -8.55
N ILE A 375 17.36 -10.28 -8.92
CA ILE A 375 18.29 -10.57 -10.01
C ILE A 375 19.12 -11.82 -9.69
N PHE A 376 19.62 -11.97 -8.46
CA PHE A 376 20.42 -13.14 -8.07
C PHE A 376 19.65 -14.47 -8.21
N TYR A 377 18.34 -14.47 -7.94
CA TYR A 377 17.47 -15.63 -8.12
C TYR A 377 16.89 -15.76 -9.54
N GLY A 378 17.04 -14.77 -10.43
CA GLY A 378 16.42 -14.78 -11.75
C GLY A 378 14.87 -14.68 -11.73
N SER A 379 14.30 -14.06 -10.70
CA SER A 379 12.86 -13.94 -10.51
C SER A 379 12.24 -12.82 -11.36
N LEU A 380 11.00 -13.01 -11.81
CA LEU A 380 10.17 -11.97 -12.44
C LEU A 380 9.85 -10.79 -11.50
N ALA A 381 10.05 -10.93 -10.19
CA ALA A 381 10.00 -9.81 -9.25
C ALA A 381 11.17 -8.81 -9.43
N ALA A 382 12.16 -9.12 -10.28
CA ALA A 382 13.22 -8.20 -10.66
C ALA A 382 12.66 -7.09 -11.58
N ILE A 383 12.73 -5.86 -11.10
CA ILE A 383 12.32 -4.67 -11.84
C ILE A 383 13.35 -4.37 -12.94
N PRO A 384 12.97 -4.35 -14.23
CA PRO A 384 13.88 -4.02 -15.32
C PRO A 384 14.47 -2.60 -15.18
N PHE A 385 15.72 -2.42 -15.59
CA PHE A 385 16.43 -1.14 -15.50
C PHE A 385 15.65 0.02 -16.17
N GLY A 386 15.03 -0.23 -17.33
CA GLY A 386 14.19 0.77 -18.02
C GLY A 386 13.03 1.27 -17.14
N THR A 387 12.39 0.38 -16.39
CA THR A 387 11.31 0.72 -15.45
C THR A 387 11.81 1.60 -14.30
N MET A 388 13.01 1.33 -13.77
CA MET A 388 13.64 2.17 -12.76
C MET A 388 13.92 3.58 -13.29
N VAL A 389 14.42 3.70 -14.53
CA VAL A 389 14.64 4.99 -15.19
C VAL A 389 13.33 5.75 -15.39
N VAL A 390 12.25 5.09 -15.80
CA VAL A 390 10.92 5.72 -15.94
C VAL A 390 10.43 6.27 -14.60
N VAL A 391 10.53 5.50 -13.51
CA VAL A 391 10.14 5.96 -12.16
C VAL A 391 11.00 7.13 -11.69
N PHE A 392 12.31 7.10 -11.96
CA PHE A 392 13.21 8.22 -11.65
C PHE A 392 12.87 9.49 -12.45
N VAL A 393 12.55 9.37 -13.75
CA VAL A 393 12.13 10.49 -14.62
C VAL A 393 10.81 11.08 -14.13
N LEU A 394 9.82 10.26 -13.75
CA LEU A 394 8.57 10.73 -13.14
C LEU A 394 8.83 11.53 -11.85
N TRP A 395 9.73 11.04 -10.99
CA TRP A 395 10.13 11.78 -9.78
C TRP A 395 10.84 13.11 -10.12
N ALA A 396 11.82 13.09 -11.03
CA ALA A 396 12.67 14.23 -11.34
C ALA A 396 11.94 15.36 -12.09
N PHE A 397 11.02 15.02 -13.00
CA PHE A 397 10.33 15.99 -13.87
C PHE A 397 8.89 16.32 -13.46
N ILE A 398 8.24 15.50 -12.63
CA ILE A 398 6.87 15.77 -12.15
C ILE A 398 6.88 16.02 -10.64
N SER A 399 7.24 15.02 -9.83
CA SER A 399 7.12 15.10 -8.37
C SER A 399 7.99 16.21 -7.76
N PHE A 400 9.25 16.31 -8.16
CA PHE A 400 10.20 17.28 -7.62
C PHE A 400 9.84 18.74 -7.99
N PRO A 401 9.51 19.09 -9.26
CA PRO A 401 9.00 20.42 -9.60
C PRO A 401 7.68 20.77 -8.91
N LEU A 402 6.73 19.83 -8.76
CA LEU A 402 5.50 20.07 -8.00
C LEU A 402 5.78 20.33 -6.52
N ALA A 403 6.70 19.58 -5.90
CA ALA A 403 7.11 19.82 -4.52
C ALA A 403 7.81 21.19 -4.36
N LEU A 404 8.62 21.62 -5.33
CA LEU A 404 9.20 22.98 -5.34
C LEU A 404 8.12 24.06 -5.44
N LEU A 405 7.19 23.95 -6.39
CA LEU A 405 6.06 24.89 -6.55
C LEU A 405 5.21 24.96 -5.27
N GLY A 406 4.85 23.81 -4.71
CA GLY A 406 4.18 23.70 -3.43
C GLY A 406 4.94 24.42 -2.32
N THR A 407 6.26 24.20 -2.22
CA THR A 407 7.10 24.85 -1.20
C THR A 407 7.09 26.38 -1.33
N VAL A 408 7.15 26.92 -2.55
CA VAL A 408 7.11 28.36 -2.80
C VAL A 408 5.75 28.94 -2.40
N VAL A 409 4.65 28.32 -2.82
CA VAL A 409 3.28 28.77 -2.45
C VAL A 409 3.07 28.66 -0.94
N GLY A 410 3.41 27.52 -0.34
CA GLY A 410 3.23 27.26 1.09
C GLY A 410 3.98 28.26 1.97
N ARG A 411 5.23 28.59 1.63
CA ARG A 411 6.00 29.63 2.32
C ARG A 411 5.34 31.01 2.17
N ASN A 412 4.97 31.40 0.95
CA ASN A 412 4.44 32.74 0.68
C ASN A 412 3.07 32.97 1.34
N TRP A 413 2.20 31.96 1.38
CA TRP A 413 0.87 32.06 2.02
C TRP A 413 0.91 31.86 3.54
N SER A 414 1.87 31.10 4.08
CA SER A 414 1.93 30.83 5.52
C SER A 414 2.48 32.00 6.35
N GLY A 415 3.03 33.03 5.69
CA GLY A 415 3.43 34.29 6.30
C GLY A 415 4.60 34.19 7.28
N SER A 416 4.76 35.26 8.07
CA SER A 416 5.68 35.34 9.20
C SER A 416 5.20 34.50 10.39
N PRO A 417 6.08 34.16 11.35
CA PRO A 417 5.69 33.48 12.58
C PRO A 417 4.57 34.23 13.32
N ASN A 418 3.39 33.60 13.41
CA ASN A 418 2.23 34.08 14.16
C ASN A 418 1.95 33.08 15.28
N ASN A 419 2.58 33.32 16.42
CA ASN A 419 2.49 32.49 17.62
C ASN A 419 1.54 33.16 18.63
N PRO A 420 0.60 32.42 19.25
CA PRO A 420 -0.35 32.98 20.21
C PRO A 420 0.28 33.65 21.44
N CYS A 421 1.52 33.30 21.79
CA CYS A 421 2.23 33.82 22.96
C CYS A 421 3.66 34.23 22.56
N ARG A 422 4.24 35.18 23.30
CA ARG A 422 5.64 35.61 23.12
C ARG A 422 6.61 34.46 23.46
N VAL A 423 7.46 34.11 22.52
CA VAL A 423 8.45 33.03 22.68
C VAL A 423 9.71 33.54 23.40
N LYS A 424 10.14 32.82 24.45
CA LYS A 424 11.39 33.06 25.17
C LYS A 424 12.57 32.49 24.38
N THR A 425 13.72 33.17 24.44
CA THR A 425 14.94 32.76 23.73
C THR A 425 15.75 31.70 24.49
N ILE A 426 15.84 31.82 25.82
CA ILE A 426 16.56 30.88 26.70
C ILE A 426 15.58 29.78 27.14
N PRO A 427 15.91 28.48 27.03
CA PRO A 427 15.03 27.41 27.49
C PRO A 427 15.01 27.36 29.01
N ARG A 428 13.85 27.06 29.60
CA ARG A 428 13.79 26.74 31.04
C ARG A 428 14.51 25.42 31.34
N PRO A 429 15.20 25.31 32.48
CA PRO A 429 15.71 24.02 32.95
C PRO A 429 14.54 23.06 33.15
N ILE A 430 14.65 21.86 32.60
CA ILE A 430 13.64 20.80 32.75
C ILE A 430 14.08 19.95 33.94
N PRO A 431 13.24 19.74 34.98
CA PRO A 431 13.58 18.87 36.10
C PRO A 431 13.79 17.43 35.62
N GLU A 432 14.69 16.70 36.30
CA GLU A 432 14.97 15.31 35.95
C GLU A 432 13.72 14.44 36.06
N LYS A 433 13.43 13.70 34.99
CA LYS A 433 12.25 12.85 34.87
C LYS A 433 12.63 11.41 35.16
N LYS A 434 11.77 10.71 35.91
CA LYS A 434 11.85 9.25 36.05
C LYS A 434 11.84 8.60 34.66
N TRP A 435 12.58 7.51 34.49
CA TRP A 435 12.83 6.87 33.19
C TRP A 435 11.55 6.57 32.37
N TYR A 436 10.46 6.17 33.04
CA TYR A 436 9.18 5.84 32.40
C TYR A 436 8.36 7.08 31.96
N LEU A 437 8.73 8.28 32.40
CA LEU A 437 8.15 9.57 31.98
C LEU A 437 8.99 10.25 30.88
N THR A 438 9.98 9.55 30.32
CA THR A 438 10.76 10.07 29.19
C THR A 438 9.89 10.11 27.92
N PRO A 439 10.03 11.13 27.04
CA PRO A 439 9.19 11.27 25.86
C PRO A 439 9.22 10.08 24.90
N SER A 440 10.35 9.36 24.84
CA SER A 440 10.52 8.14 24.04
C SER A 440 9.66 6.99 24.55
N VAL A 441 9.72 6.67 25.84
CA VAL A 441 8.94 5.58 26.46
C VAL A 441 7.44 5.89 26.37
N VAL A 442 7.03 7.12 26.70
CA VAL A 442 5.62 7.55 26.61
C VAL A 442 5.11 7.50 25.18
N SER A 443 5.92 7.91 24.19
CA SER A 443 5.53 7.83 22.78
C SER A 443 5.41 6.40 22.27
N LEU A 444 6.28 5.49 22.72
CA LEU A 444 6.19 4.07 22.38
C LEU A 444 4.87 3.50 22.94
N MET A 445 4.64 3.64 24.25
CA MET A 445 3.41 3.16 24.90
C MET A 445 2.12 3.73 24.30
N GLY A 446 2.13 4.99 23.86
CA GLY A 446 0.96 5.63 23.25
C GLY A 446 0.45 4.97 21.97
N GLY A 447 1.30 4.24 21.24
CA GLY A 447 0.91 3.50 20.03
C GLY A 447 0.15 2.20 20.29
N LEU A 448 0.17 1.68 21.52
CA LEU A 448 -0.42 0.40 21.90
C LEU A 448 -1.95 0.42 21.86
N LEU A 449 -2.59 1.50 22.32
CA LEU A 449 -4.05 1.61 22.34
C LEU A 449 -4.64 1.72 20.91
N PRO A 450 -4.12 2.57 20.00
CA PRO A 450 -4.54 2.54 18.60
C PRO A 450 -4.28 1.18 17.94
N PHE A 451 -3.11 0.56 18.17
CA PHE A 451 -2.82 -0.77 17.65
C PHE A 451 -3.85 -1.81 18.11
N GLY A 452 -4.22 -1.81 19.39
CA GLY A 452 -5.25 -2.69 19.95
C GLY A 452 -6.61 -2.54 19.26
N SER A 453 -7.01 -1.32 18.87
CA SER A 453 -8.25 -1.10 18.12
C SER A 453 -8.22 -1.64 16.68
N ILE A 454 -7.07 -1.59 15.99
CA ILE A 454 -6.94 -2.04 14.59
C ILE A 454 -6.44 -3.48 14.43
N PHE A 455 -6.14 -4.18 15.54
CA PHE A 455 -5.45 -5.47 15.55
C PHE A 455 -6.12 -6.54 14.67
N ILE A 456 -7.44 -6.67 14.77
CA ILE A 456 -8.19 -7.69 14.03
C ILE A 456 -8.29 -7.31 12.53
N GLU A 457 -8.52 -6.04 12.22
CA GLU A 457 -8.50 -5.55 10.84
C GLU A 457 -7.12 -5.76 10.18
N MET A 458 -6.04 -5.58 10.95
CA MET A 458 -4.69 -5.83 10.47
C MET A 458 -4.45 -7.31 10.13
N TYR A 459 -5.07 -8.26 10.85
CA TYR A 459 -5.04 -9.68 10.46
C TYR A 459 -5.66 -9.92 9.07
N PHE A 460 -6.79 -9.27 8.76
CA PHE A 460 -7.44 -9.39 7.45
C PHE A 460 -6.65 -8.72 6.33
N VAL A 461 -6.04 -7.54 6.60
CA VAL A 461 -5.15 -6.84 5.67
C VAL A 461 -3.91 -7.69 5.35
N PHE A 462 -3.20 -8.22 6.36
CA PHE A 462 -2.06 -9.12 6.14
C PHE A 462 -2.48 -10.39 5.40
N THR A 463 -3.64 -10.96 5.73
CA THR A 463 -4.16 -12.17 5.06
C THR A 463 -4.44 -11.93 3.59
N SER A 464 -4.97 -10.76 3.22
CA SER A 464 -5.26 -10.43 1.82
C SER A 464 -4.04 -9.96 1.02
N PHE A 465 -3.03 -9.38 1.67
CA PHE A 465 -1.79 -8.98 1.00
C PHE A 465 -0.82 -10.15 0.78
N TRP A 466 -0.84 -11.14 1.68
CA TRP A 466 0.12 -12.26 1.68
C TRP A 466 -0.48 -13.63 1.31
N ASN A 467 -1.80 -13.74 1.13
CA ASN A 467 -2.45 -14.89 0.49
C ASN A 467 -3.26 -14.41 -0.73
N TYR A 468 -3.62 -15.32 -1.64
CA TYR A 468 -4.28 -15.03 -2.92
C TYR A 468 -5.75 -14.57 -2.82
N LYS A 469 -6.09 -13.64 -1.91
CA LYS A 469 -7.46 -13.13 -1.70
C LYS A 469 -7.54 -11.62 -1.92
N VAL A 470 -8.34 -11.22 -2.92
CA VAL A 470 -8.57 -9.80 -3.26
C VAL A 470 -9.39 -9.11 -2.17
N TYR A 471 -8.79 -8.13 -1.49
CA TYR A 471 -9.49 -7.29 -0.52
C TYR A 471 -10.29 -6.20 -1.25
N TYR A 472 -11.62 -6.21 -1.13
CA TYR A 472 -12.50 -5.21 -1.77
C TYR A 472 -13.04 -4.14 -0.81
N VAL A 473 -12.65 -4.18 0.47
CA VAL A 473 -13.25 -3.38 1.55
C VAL A 473 -12.45 -2.07 1.78
N TYR A 474 -12.26 -1.29 0.72
CA TYR A 474 -11.39 -0.11 0.69
C TYR A 474 -11.77 1.05 1.64
N GLY A 475 -12.98 1.06 2.20
CA GLY A 475 -13.55 2.21 2.92
C GLY A 475 -13.03 2.48 4.34
N PHE A 476 -12.21 1.59 4.93
CA PHE A 476 -12.01 1.56 6.40
C PHE A 476 -10.61 1.93 6.91
N MET A 477 -9.69 2.37 6.03
CA MET A 477 -8.29 2.68 6.39
C MET A 477 -8.03 4.10 6.96
N LEU A 478 -8.92 4.66 7.78
CA LEU A 478 -8.82 6.08 8.17
C LEU A 478 -9.13 6.29 9.66
N LEU A 479 -8.10 6.53 10.50
CA LEU A 479 -8.13 7.31 11.77
C LEU A 479 -6.76 7.35 12.55
N TRP A 480 -6.61 8.36 13.44
CA TRP A 480 -5.71 8.49 14.62
C TRP A 480 -4.36 9.29 14.62
N THR A 481 -3.83 9.58 15.83
CA THR A 481 -3.21 10.88 16.24
C THR A 481 -1.88 10.90 17.06
N SER A 482 -1.26 12.10 17.13
CA SER A 482 -0.01 12.61 17.77
C SER A 482 1.36 12.04 17.32
N PHE A 483 2.21 12.81 16.61
CA PHE A 483 3.32 12.32 15.76
C PHE A 483 4.05 11.05 16.23
N PHE A 484 4.78 11.09 17.34
CA PHE A 484 5.57 9.94 17.80
C PHE A 484 4.72 8.83 18.42
N SER A 485 3.54 9.15 18.97
CA SER A 485 2.54 8.19 19.46
C SER A 485 1.71 7.55 18.35
N ALA A 486 1.64 8.20 17.19
CA ALA A 486 0.96 7.73 15.99
C ALA A 486 1.93 6.91 15.13
N ALA A 487 3.17 7.37 15.02
CA ALA A 487 4.24 6.64 14.34
C ALA A 487 4.59 5.34 15.08
N SER A 488 4.52 5.30 16.41
CA SER A 488 4.74 4.06 17.17
C SER A 488 3.71 2.97 16.88
N THR A 489 2.51 3.30 16.40
CA THR A 489 1.56 2.28 15.89
C THR A 489 2.17 1.45 14.76
N SER A 490 3.00 2.03 13.88
CA SER A 490 3.66 1.25 12.82
C SER A 490 4.75 0.29 13.34
N VAL A 491 5.33 0.58 14.51
CA VAL A 491 6.25 -0.35 15.19
C VAL A 491 5.50 -1.58 15.70
N TYR A 492 4.31 -1.40 16.31
CA TYR A 492 3.47 -2.52 16.73
C TYR A 492 2.96 -3.34 15.54
N VAL A 493 2.64 -2.70 14.42
CA VAL A 493 2.29 -3.39 13.16
C VAL A 493 3.47 -4.20 12.62
N TYR A 494 4.70 -3.67 12.67
CA TYR A 494 5.89 -4.42 12.27
C TYR A 494 6.17 -5.61 13.20
N LEU A 495 6.04 -5.45 14.52
CA LEU A 495 6.16 -6.55 15.48
C LEU A 495 5.08 -7.61 15.26
N TYR A 496 3.85 -7.20 14.95
CA TYR A 496 2.78 -8.11 14.57
C TYR A 496 3.10 -8.88 13.28
N SER A 497 3.75 -8.25 12.30
CA SER A 497 4.15 -8.93 11.06
C SER A 497 5.14 -10.08 11.30
N ILE A 498 6.02 -9.96 12.32
CA ILE A 498 6.94 -11.03 12.72
C ILE A 498 6.16 -12.20 13.32
N TYR A 499 5.21 -11.92 14.22
CA TYR A 499 4.30 -12.94 14.76
C TYR A 499 3.47 -13.62 13.65
N TYR A 500 2.90 -12.83 12.73
CA TYR A 500 2.10 -13.33 11.61
C TYR A 500 2.94 -14.26 10.70
N TYR A 501 4.18 -13.85 10.38
CA TYR A 501 5.11 -14.65 9.59
C TYR A 501 5.31 -16.04 10.19
N HIS A 502 5.72 -16.12 11.45
CA HIS A 502 6.06 -17.40 12.11
C HIS A 502 4.85 -18.27 12.52
N VAL A 503 3.69 -17.67 12.81
CA VAL A 503 2.54 -18.39 13.41
C VAL A 503 1.37 -18.59 12.43
N LYS A 504 1.27 -17.77 11.37
CA LYS A 504 0.15 -17.82 10.42
C LYS A 504 0.55 -18.17 8.99
N THR A 505 1.78 -17.89 8.56
CA THR A 505 2.23 -18.25 7.21
C THR A 505 2.94 -19.59 7.16
N LYS A 506 2.99 -20.21 5.98
CA LYS A 506 3.87 -21.34 5.64
C LYS A 506 5.05 -20.90 4.75
N MET A 507 5.33 -19.60 4.71
CA MET A 507 6.38 -19.02 3.88
C MET A 507 7.76 -19.51 4.33
N SER A 508 8.64 -19.81 3.38
CA SER A 508 9.98 -20.32 3.67
C SER A 508 11.00 -19.84 2.64
N GLY A 509 12.30 -20.01 2.94
CA GLY A 509 13.38 -19.60 2.05
C GLY A 509 13.75 -18.11 2.14
N PHE A 510 15.00 -17.81 1.81
CA PHE A 510 15.61 -16.49 1.98
C PHE A 510 14.94 -15.41 1.11
N PHE A 511 14.57 -15.75 -0.12
CA PHE A 511 13.88 -14.87 -1.07
C PHE A 511 12.57 -14.35 -0.49
N GLN A 512 11.62 -15.26 -0.20
CA GLN A 512 10.30 -14.90 0.31
C GLN A 512 10.39 -14.18 1.66
N THR A 513 11.31 -14.60 2.54
CA THR A 513 11.56 -13.91 3.82
C THR A 513 11.97 -12.45 3.59
N SER A 514 12.91 -12.21 2.68
CA SER A 514 13.45 -10.87 2.40
C SER A 514 12.40 -9.96 1.79
N PHE A 515 11.63 -10.45 0.81
CA PHE A 515 10.52 -9.71 0.20
C PHE A 515 9.40 -9.42 1.21
N TYR A 516 9.04 -10.38 2.07
CA TYR A 516 8.05 -10.19 3.12
C TYR A 516 8.41 -9.04 4.07
N PHE A 517 9.61 -9.10 4.67
CA PHE A 517 10.03 -8.06 5.62
C PHE A 517 10.37 -6.73 4.91
N GLY A 518 10.90 -6.76 3.69
CA GLY A 518 11.20 -5.55 2.93
C GLY A 518 9.96 -4.73 2.55
N TYR A 519 8.93 -5.37 1.97
CA TYR A 519 7.67 -4.69 1.66
C TYR A 519 6.90 -4.30 2.92
N THR A 520 6.91 -5.14 3.97
CA THR A 520 6.28 -4.79 5.25
C THR A 520 6.99 -3.60 5.92
N LEU A 521 8.31 -3.51 5.82
CA LEU A 521 9.08 -2.34 6.29
C LEU A 521 8.71 -1.07 5.51
N MET A 522 8.62 -1.14 4.17
CA MET A 522 8.16 -0.01 3.35
C MET A 522 6.75 0.45 3.74
N PHE A 523 5.83 -0.49 3.96
CA PHE A 523 4.47 -0.22 4.44
C PHE A 523 4.48 0.45 5.82
N CYS A 524 5.24 -0.08 6.78
CA CYS A 524 5.32 0.46 8.14
C CYS A 524 6.00 1.85 8.19
N LEU A 525 6.97 2.12 7.32
CA LEU A 525 7.57 3.45 7.16
C LEU A 525 6.55 4.46 6.60
N GLY A 526 5.80 4.08 5.56
CA GLY A 526 4.72 4.92 5.02
C GLY A 526 3.63 5.22 6.04
N LEU A 527 3.14 4.18 6.75
CA LEU A 527 2.16 4.29 7.82
C LEU A 527 2.66 5.18 8.96
N GLY A 528 3.91 4.99 9.40
CA GLY A 528 4.50 5.77 10.49
C GLY A 528 4.63 7.25 10.16
N ILE A 529 5.02 7.59 8.92
CA ILE A 529 5.11 8.98 8.43
C ILE A 529 3.71 9.60 8.30
N LEU A 530 2.73 8.85 7.79
CA LEU A 530 1.34 9.29 7.61
C LEU A 530 0.66 9.57 8.95
N CYS A 531 0.57 8.56 9.82
CA CYS A 531 0.00 8.69 11.16
C CYS A 531 0.76 9.76 11.95
N GLY A 532 2.08 9.81 11.78
CA GLY A 532 2.95 10.86 12.27
C GLY A 532 2.44 12.27 11.93
N ALA A 533 2.35 12.59 10.65
CA ALA A 533 1.96 13.93 10.19
C ALA A 533 0.54 14.33 10.61
N VAL A 534 -0.45 13.45 10.42
CA VAL A 534 -1.83 13.67 10.90
C VAL A 534 -1.82 14.00 12.39
N GLY A 535 -1.04 13.23 13.14
CA GLY A 535 -0.86 13.42 14.56
C GLY A 535 -0.24 14.75 14.95
N TYR A 536 0.87 15.14 14.32
CA TYR A 536 1.52 16.43 14.56
C TYR A 536 0.58 17.60 14.31
N LEU A 537 -0.14 17.55 13.18
CA LEU A 537 -1.05 18.63 12.78
C LEU A 537 -2.22 18.77 13.75
N GLY A 538 -2.84 17.65 14.15
CA GLY A 538 -3.90 17.64 15.16
C GLY A 538 -3.45 18.23 16.50
N SER A 539 -2.33 17.75 17.05
CA SER A 539 -1.77 18.27 18.31
C SER A 539 -1.38 19.75 18.20
N THR A 540 -0.81 20.19 17.08
CA THR A 540 -0.42 21.59 16.87
C THR A 540 -1.63 22.52 16.78
N LEU A 541 -2.72 22.08 16.14
CA LEU A 541 -3.99 22.82 16.10
C LEU A 541 -4.61 22.94 17.50
N PHE A 542 -4.63 21.85 18.26
CA PHE A 542 -5.14 21.83 19.63
C PHE A 542 -4.35 22.76 20.57
N VAL A 543 -3.01 22.65 20.57
CA VAL A 543 -2.12 23.51 21.36
C VAL A 543 -2.31 24.99 21.00
N ARG A 544 -2.33 25.34 19.70
CA ARG A 544 -2.62 26.72 19.26
C ARG A 544 -4.00 27.21 19.69
N ARG A 545 -5.02 26.35 19.68
CA ARG A 545 -6.40 26.70 20.08
C ARG A 545 -6.50 27.00 21.58
N ILE A 546 -5.77 26.24 22.41
CA ILE A 546 -5.67 26.50 23.85
C ILE A 546 -4.97 27.84 24.10
N TYR A 547 -3.73 28.02 23.63
CA TYR A 547 -2.95 29.21 23.96
C TYR A 547 -3.51 30.52 23.36
N ARG A 548 -4.35 30.45 22.32
CA ARG A 548 -5.09 31.63 21.80
C ARG A 548 -6.25 32.06 22.71
N ASN A 549 -6.74 31.19 23.59
CA ASN A 549 -7.88 31.50 24.47
C ASN A 549 -7.45 32.05 25.84
N ILE A 550 -6.15 32.09 26.12
CA ILE A 550 -5.58 32.57 27.38
C ILE A 550 -5.05 33.98 27.13
N LYS A 551 -5.32 34.92 28.04
CA LYS A 551 -4.56 36.17 28.09
C LYS A 551 -3.13 35.82 28.57
N CYS A 552 -2.16 35.93 27.67
CA CYS A 552 -0.74 35.63 27.93
C CYS A 552 0.16 36.84 27.65
N ASP A 553 -0.40 38.05 27.76
CA ASP A 553 0.29 39.33 27.62
C ASP A 553 0.94 39.75 28.95
#